data_AF-A0A2I0NCC5-F1
#
_entry.id   AF-A0A2I0NCC5-F1
#
_cell.length_a   1.000
_cell.length_b   1.000
_cell.length_c   1.000
_cell.angle_alpha   90.00
_cell.angle_beta   90.00
_cell.angle_gamma   90.00
#
_symmetry.space_group_name_H-M   'P 1'
#
loop_
_entity.id
_entity.type
_entity.pdbx_description
1 polymer ?
#
loop_
_entity_poly.entity_id
_entity_poly.type
_entity_poly.pdbx_seq_one_letter_code
_entity_poly.pdbx_strand_id
1 'polypeptide(L)' 'MNPNIAKITVIGQDRKGVIARITNYLFENGANIEDIEQKVIKNLFQMIMKIDISELQISQ' A
#
# COMPACT_ATOMS: atom_id res chain seq x y z
N MET A 1 -19.93 -8.62 -3.27
CA MET A 1 -18.97 -9.54 -2.62
C MET A 1 -18.62 -8.95 -1.27
N ASN A 2 -18.26 -9.77 -0.28
CA ASN A 2 -17.78 -9.23 1.00
C ASN A 2 -16.33 -8.77 0.82
N PRO A 3 -15.98 -7.54 1.22
CA PRO A 3 -14.62 -7.04 1.05
C PRO A 3 -13.62 -7.86 1.89
N ASN A 4 -12.51 -8.25 1.28
CA ASN A 4 -11.39 -8.90 1.95
C ASN A 4 -10.33 -7.85 2.28
N ILE A 5 -10.35 -7.37 3.51
CA ILE A 5 -9.52 -6.23 3.93
C ILE A 5 -8.17 -6.70 4.50
N ALA A 6 -7.09 -6.11 3.99
CA ALA A 6 -5.75 -6.23 4.54
C ALA A 6 -5.18 -4.86 4.95
N LYS A 7 -4.23 -4.89 5.89
CA LYS A 7 -3.47 -3.70 6.32
C LYS A 7 -2.00 -3.85 5.93
N ILE A 8 -1.48 -2.92 5.16
CA ILE A 8 -0.06 -2.87 4.80
C ILE A 8 0.61 -1.74 5.57
N THR A 9 1.74 -2.03 6.22
CA THR A 9 2.60 -1.02 6.84
C THR A 9 3.96 -1.04 6.18
N VAL A 10 4.38 0.11 5.67
CA VAL A 10 5.65 0.32 4.99
C VAL A 10 6.48 1.25 5.88
N ILE A 11 7.68 0.81 6.23
CA ILE A 11 8.62 1.58 7.05
C ILE A 11 9.97 1.56 6.33
N GLY A 12 10.58 2.72 6.11
CA GLY A 12 11.89 2.80 5.47
C GLY A 12 12.47 4.20 5.51
N GLN A 13 13.68 4.37 4.98
CA GLN A 13 14.20 5.71 4.72
C GLN A 13 13.36 6.38 3.63
N ASP A 14 13.05 7.67 3.81
CA ASP A 14 12.34 8.42 2.80
C ASP A 14 13.12 8.43 1.48
N ARG A 15 12.46 8.01 0.39
CA ARG A 15 13.02 7.95 -0.95
C ARG A 15 11.96 8.41 -1.94
N LYS A 16 12.37 9.29 -2.85
CA LYS A 16 11.52 9.76 -3.94
C LYS A 16 10.95 8.57 -4.71
N GLY A 17 9.63 8.54 -4.88
CA GLY A 17 8.93 7.53 -5.67
C GLY A 17 8.48 6.27 -4.93
N VAL A 18 8.72 6.14 -3.62
CA VAL A 18 8.25 4.98 -2.82
C VAL A 18 6.73 4.82 -2.90
N ILE A 19 5.98 5.90 -2.73
CA ILE A 19 4.51 5.90 -2.81
C ILE A 19 4.07 5.39 -4.18
N ALA A 20 4.50 6.06 -5.25
CA ALA A 20 4.13 5.72 -6.62
C ALA A 20 4.43 4.26 -6.97
N ARG A 21 5.61 3.76 -6.59
CA ARG A 21 5.99 2.36 -6.84
C ARG A 21 5.05 1.37 -6.15
N ILE A 22 4.68 1.64 -4.89
CA ILE A 22 3.84 0.73 -4.10
C ILE A 22 2.40 0.80 -4.58
N THR A 23 1.84 2.00 -4.77
CA THR A 23 0.46 2.16 -5.21
C THR A 23 0.25 1.64 -6.62
N ASN A 24 1.22 1.83 -7.52
CA ASN A 24 1.15 1.25 -8.87
C ASN A 24 1.18 -0.28 -8.81
N TYR A 25 2.08 -0.87 -8.02
CA TYR A 25 2.12 -2.33 -7.87
C TYR A 25 0.79 -2.89 -7.35
N LEU A 26 0.20 -2.26 -6.34
CA LEU A 26 -1.11 -2.66 -5.79
C LEU A 26 -2.20 -2.56 -6.85
N PHE A 27 -2.26 -1.45 -7.58
CA PHE A 27 -3.22 -1.24 -8.66
C PHE A 27 -3.06 -2.26 -9.80
N GLU A 28 -1.85 -2.49 -10.27
CA GLU A 28 -1.53 -3.46 -11.32
C GLU A 28 -1.91 -4.90 -10.95
N ASN A 29 -1.94 -5.22 -9.65
CA ASN A 29 -2.35 -6.52 -9.13
C ASN A 29 -3.82 -6.57 -8.69
N GLY A 30 -4.63 -5.53 -8.96
CA GLY A 30 -6.07 -5.55 -8.67
C GLY A 30 -6.45 -5.27 -7.21
N ALA A 31 -5.56 -4.69 -6.40
CA ALA A 31 -5.93 -4.22 -5.06
C ALA A 31 -6.57 -2.83 -5.12
N ASN A 32 -7.61 -2.60 -4.31
CA ASN A 32 -8.18 -1.28 -4.08
C ASN A 32 -7.62 -0.67 -2.78
N ILE A 33 -7.20 0.59 -2.79
CA ILE A 33 -6.76 1.29 -1.58
C ILE A 33 -7.96 2.03 -0.98
N GLU A 34 -8.42 1.59 0.18
CA GLU A 34 -9.58 2.15 0.89
C GLU A 34 -9.19 3.31 1.80
N ASP A 35 -7.98 3.28 2.36
CA ASP A 35 -7.46 4.32 3.24
C ASP A 35 -5.93 4.33 3.23
N ILE A 36 -5.35 5.52 3.40
CA ILE A 36 -3.91 5.73 3.41
C ILE A 36 -3.51 6.82 4.41
N GLU A 37 -2.60 6.47 5.31
CA GLU A 37 -1.96 7.39 6.23
C GLU A 37 -0.45 7.38 6.00
N GLN A 38 0.17 8.56 5.93
CA GLN A 38 1.61 8.70 5.78
C GLN A 38 2.19 9.61 6.87
N LYS A 39 3.41 9.30 7.32
CA LYS A 39 4.12 10.09 8.32
C LYS A 39 5.64 9.99 8.12
N VAL A 40 6.34 11.09 8.35
CA VAL A 40 7.81 11.09 8.46
C VAL A 40 8.20 11.26 9.93
N ILE A 41 8.92 10.29 10.49
CA ILE A 41 9.39 10.30 11.89
C ILE A 41 10.91 10.12 11.87
N LYS A 42 11.68 11.12 12.33
CA LYS A 42 13.15 11.01 12.45
C LYS A 42 13.81 10.50 11.15
N ASN A 43 13.42 11.04 10.00
CA ASN A 43 13.86 10.65 8.64
C ASN A 43 13.42 9.24 8.19
N LEU A 44 12.56 8.56 8.93
CA LEU A 44 11.87 7.35 8.49
C LEU A 44 10.51 7.72 7.90
N PHE A 45 10.27 7.28 6.68
CA PHE A 45 8.98 7.26 6.05
C PHE A 45 8.18 6.07 6.61
N GLN A 46 6.96 6.37 7.05
CA GLN A 46 5.94 5.40 7.42
C GLN A 46 4.71 5.62 6.54
N MET A 47 4.19 4.55 5.97
CA MET A 47 2.91 4.56 5.26
C MET A 47 2.10 3.36 5.69
N ILE A 48 0.85 3.60 6.07
CA ILE A 48 -0.11 2.60 6.49
C ILE A 48 -1.26 2.65 5.50
N MET A 49 -1.64 1.51 4.95
CA MET A 49 -2.72 1.40 3.98
C MET A 49 -3.72 0.35 4.44
N LYS A 50 -5.01 0.66 4.32
CA LYS A 50 -6.10 -0.31 4.31
C LYS A 50 -6.42 -0.60 2.85
N ILE A 51 -6.37 -1.87 2.48
CA ILE A 51 -6.61 -2.29 1.10
C ILE A 51 -7.67 -3.38 1.05
N ASP A 52 -8.49 -3.36 0.00
CA ASP A 52 -9.32 -4.49 -0.40
C ASP A 52 -8.53 -5.35 -1.40
N ILE A 53 -8.37 -6.63 -1.05
CA ILE A 53 -7.65 -7.64 -1.84
C ILE A 53 -8.61 -8.66 -2.46
N SER A 54 -9.91 -8.37 -2.52
CA SER A 54 -10.92 -9.26 -3.11
C SER A 54 -10.63 -9.59 -4.59
N GLU A 55 -10.00 -8.68 -5.31
CA GLU A 55 -9.66 -8.81 -6.74
C GLU A 55 -8.16 -9.02 -6.98
N LEU A 56 -7.39 -9.32 -5.92
CA LEU A 56 -5.94 -9.43 -6.01
C LEU A 56 -5.53 -10.61 -6.91
N GLN A 57 -4.77 -10.34 -7.97
CA GLN A 57 -4.23 -11.33 -8.89
C GLN A 57 -2.72 -11.44 -8.72
N ILE A 58 -2.26 -12.41 -7.93
CA ILE A 58 -0.82 -12.70 -7.80
C ILE A 58 -0.42 -13.65 -8.94
N SER A 59 0.26 -13.13 -9.95
CA SER A 59 1.01 -13.96 -10.88
C SER A 59 2.33 -14.37 -10.20
N GLN A 60 2.56 -15.69 -10.07
CA GLN A 60 3.81 -16.25 -9.56
C GLN A 60 4.92 -16.18 -10.62
#